data_AF-A0A7C3UDJ8-F1
#
_entry.id   AF-A0A7C3UDJ8-F1
#
_cell.length_a   1.000
_cell.length_b   1.000
_cell.length_c   1.000
_cell.angle_alpha   90.00
_cell.angle_beta   90.00
_cell.angle_gamma   90.00
#
_symmetry.space_group_name_H-M   'P 1'
#
loop_
_entity.id
_entity.type
_entity.pdbx_description
1 polymer ?
#
loop_
_entity_poly.entity_id
_entity_poly.type
_entity_poly.pdbx_seq_one_letter_code
_entity_poly.pdbx_strand_id
1 'polypeptide(L)'
;MEEIIYLEPDEEITSVIDKMKQAKSNRLALVVPREATILQSIVNLKLLAREAANSGKEISLITADKIGRNLAAQIGLTVYDSIKDRRPIFQPPSPTPGAEEIIEIDMTPKKSEPEPSLKGLRVHHF
;
A
#
# COMPACT_ATOMS: atom_id res chain seq x y z
N MET A 1 5.60 -7.11 11.73
CA MET A 1 4.24 -6.72 12.15
C MET A 1 4.15 -5.22 12.00
N GLU A 2 3.08 -4.66 11.42
CA GLU A 2 2.97 -3.21 11.21
C GLU A 2 2.62 -2.51 12.54
N GLU A 3 3.23 -1.37 12.82
CA GLU A 3 2.99 -0.55 14.01
C GLU A 3 2.25 0.73 13.60
N ILE A 4 1.17 1.06 14.31
CA ILE A 4 0.32 2.20 13.99
C ILE A 4 0.71 3.39 14.87
N ILE A 5 0.96 4.53 14.25
CA ILE A 5 1.27 5.80 14.92
C ILE A 5 0.16 6.79 14.59
N TYR A 6 -0.55 7.27 15.63
CA TYR A 6 -1.55 8.33 15.49
C TYR A 6 -0.87 9.70 15.65
N LEU A 7 -1.20 10.61 14.74
CA LEU A 7 -0.71 11.99 14.75
C LEU A 7 -1.83 12.96 15.11
N GLU A 8 -1.47 14.06 15.76
CA GLU A 8 -2.40 15.16 16.04
C GLU A 8 -2.44 16.18 14.87
N PRO A 9 -3.51 16.97 14.71
CA PRO A 9 -3.65 17.93 13.60
C PRO A 9 -2.55 19.01 13.54
N ASP A 10 -2.09 19.47 14.69
CA ASP A 10 -1.07 20.51 14.89
C ASP A 10 0.31 19.92 15.22
N GLU A 11 0.49 18.60 15.07
CA GLU A 11 1.73 17.96 15.45
C GLU A 11 2.93 18.41 14.59
N GLU A 12 4.01 18.81 15.25
CA GLU A 12 5.23 19.25 14.60
C GLU A 12 6.00 18.08 13.99
N ILE A 13 6.63 18.32 12.84
CA ILE A 13 7.36 17.29 12.08
C ILE A 13 8.49 16.62 12.87
N THR A 14 9.16 17.36 13.76
CA THR A 14 10.21 16.84 14.65
C THR A 14 9.65 15.78 15.61
N SER A 15 8.50 16.05 16.22
CA SER A 15 7.79 15.08 17.07
C SER A 15 7.42 13.81 16.31
N VAL A 16 6.91 13.95 15.08
CA VAL A 16 6.57 12.80 14.22
C VAL A 16 7.81 11.95 13.92
N ILE A 17 8.94 12.59 13.57
CA ILE A 17 10.20 11.90 13.32
C ILE A 17 10.69 11.16 14.57
N ASP A 18 10.58 11.78 15.74
CA ASP A 18 10.99 11.15 17.00
C ASP A 18 10.11 9.93 17.34
N LYS A 19 8.79 10.03 17.16
CA LYS A 19 7.87 8.88 17.28
C LYS A 19 8.26 7.76 16.32
N MET A 20 8.57 8.08 15.06
CA MET A 20 9.01 7.08 14.07
C MET A 20 10.32 6.40 14.46
N LYS A 21 11.28 7.14 15.04
CA LYS A 21 12.57 6.58 15.51
C LYS A 21 12.40 5.65 16.71
N GLN A 22 11.50 5.98 17.63
CA GLN A 22 11.21 5.19 18.82
C GLN A 22 10.39 3.93 18.53
N ALA A 23 9.66 3.89 17.41
CA ALA A 23 8.86 2.75 17.00
C ALA A 23 9.71 1.49 16.84
N LYS A 24 9.19 0.36 17.32
CA LYS A 24 9.92 -0.92 17.33
C LYS A 24 9.85 -1.63 15.99
N SER A 25 8.77 -1.40 15.24
CA SER A 25 8.62 -1.98 13.91
C SER A 25 9.37 -1.20 12.83
N ASN A 26 9.76 -1.90 11.78
CA ASN A 26 10.28 -1.31 10.54
C ASN A 26 9.15 -0.95 9.56
N ARG A 27 7.89 -1.33 9.83
CA ARG A 27 6.74 -0.98 8.99
C ARG A 27 5.78 -0.17 9.83
N LEU A 28 5.63 1.13 9.51
CA LEU A 28 4.83 2.06 10.28
C LEU A 28 3.65 2.57 9.45
N ALA A 29 2.47 2.53 10.02
CA ALA A 29 1.28 3.16 9.47
C ALA A 29 0.98 4.47 10.20
N LEU A 30 1.14 5.60 9.52
CA LEU A 30 0.87 6.93 10.06
C LEU A 30 -0.61 7.26 9.84
N VAL A 31 -1.38 7.31 10.92
CA VAL A 31 -2.78 7.73 10.90
C VAL A 31 -2.83 9.22 11.13
N VAL A 32 -3.24 9.96 10.09
CA VAL A 32 -3.17 11.41 10.07
C VAL A 32 -4.56 12.01 9.86
N PRO A 33 -5.05 12.85 10.78
CA PRO A 33 -6.38 13.44 10.67
C PRO A 33 -6.48 14.39 9.48
N ARG A 34 -7.72 14.75 9.13
CA ARG A 34 -7.98 15.75 8.09
C ARG A 34 -7.34 17.08 8.45
N GLU A 35 -6.87 17.79 7.42
CA GLU A 35 -6.32 19.14 7.54
C GLU A 35 -5.06 19.25 8.42
N ALA A 36 -4.46 18.13 8.84
CA ALA A 36 -3.25 18.15 9.64
C ALA A 36 -2.11 18.90 8.93
N THR A 37 -1.34 19.67 9.69
CA THR A 37 -0.29 20.56 9.18
C THR A 37 0.76 19.78 8.36
N ILE A 38 1.06 18.55 8.76
CA ILE A 38 1.99 17.65 8.08
C ILE A 38 1.53 17.29 6.65
N LEU A 39 0.22 17.25 6.39
CA LEU A 39 -0.38 16.89 5.10
C LEU A 39 -0.47 18.07 4.13
N GLN A 40 -0.30 19.31 4.58
CA GLN A 40 -0.43 20.50 3.73
C GLN A 40 0.82 20.78 2.88
N SER A 41 1.91 20.03 3.09
CA SER A 41 3.20 20.28 2.45
C SER A 41 3.82 18.99 1.92
N ILE A 42 4.07 18.95 0.60
CA ILE A 42 4.81 17.85 -0.02
C ILE A 42 6.24 17.75 0.52
N VAL A 43 6.83 18.87 0.97
CA VAL A 43 8.17 18.89 1.56
C VAL A 43 8.16 18.16 2.91
N ASN A 44 7.12 18.33 3.73
CA ASN A 44 6.96 17.59 4.98
C ASN A 44 6.89 16.09 4.73
N LEU A 45 6.09 15.66 3.75
CA LEU A 45 5.97 14.25 3.40
C LEU A 45 7.28 13.66 2.87
N LYS A 46 8.02 14.41 2.05
CA LYS A 46 9.37 13.99 1.57
C LYS A 46 10.35 13.85 2.73
N LEU A 47 10.33 14.78 3.69
CA LEU A 47 11.21 14.71 4.85
C LEU A 47 10.88 13.49 5.71
N LEU A 48 9.60 13.21 5.98
CA LEU A 48 9.18 12.00 6.68
C LEU A 48 9.63 10.73 5.96
N ALA A 49 9.39 10.62 4.65
CA ALA A 49 9.79 9.47 3.86
C ALA A 49 11.31 9.26 3.87
N ARG A 50 12.09 10.35 3.79
CA ARG A 50 13.55 10.32 3.87
C ARG A 50 14.04 9.86 5.25
N GLU A 51 13.49 10.40 6.32
CA GLU A 51 13.88 10.01 7.69
C GLU A 51 13.49 8.56 8.01
N ALA A 52 12.36 8.09 7.49
CA ALA A 52 11.98 6.68 7.54
C ALA A 52 13.05 5.81 6.87
N ALA A 53 13.39 6.12 5.61
CA ALA A 53 14.38 5.38 4.83
C ALA A 53 15.76 5.38 5.50
N ASN A 54 16.22 6.53 6.01
CA ASN A 54 17.47 6.67 6.76
C ASN A 54 17.50 5.77 8.01
N SER A 55 16.33 5.53 8.60
CA SER A 55 16.16 4.69 9.79
C SER A 55 15.87 3.21 9.44
N GLY A 56 15.90 2.83 8.17
CA GLY A 56 15.55 1.49 7.70
C GLY A 56 14.08 1.13 7.88
N LYS A 57 13.20 2.12 7.89
CA LYS A 57 11.76 1.97 8.10
C LYS A 57 10.98 2.30 6.83
N GLU A 58 9.94 1.53 6.59
CA GLU A 58 8.90 1.78 5.59
C GLU A 58 7.71 2.46 6.27
N ILE A 59 7.21 3.52 5.66
CA ILE A 59 6.01 4.21 6.14
C ILE A 59 4.87 4.10 5.13
N SER A 60 3.65 3.99 5.64
CA SER A 60 2.40 4.13 4.90
C SER A 60 1.57 5.26 5.53
N LEU A 61 0.74 5.93 4.72
CA LEU A 61 -0.14 7.00 5.16
C LEU A 61 -1.58 6.52 5.19
N ILE A 62 -2.28 6.76 6.30
CA ILE A 62 -3.72 6.49 6.45
C ILE A 62 -4.40 7.82 6.73
N THR A 63 -5.21 8.30 5.78
CA THR A 63 -5.94 9.56 5.97
C THR A 63 -7.16 9.70 5.07
N ALA A 64 -8.21 10.29 5.62
CA ALA A 64 -9.40 10.72 4.88
C ALA A 64 -9.21 12.07 4.17
N ASP A 65 -8.02 12.68 4.23
CA ASP A 65 -7.71 13.99 3.65
C ASP A 65 -7.30 13.91 2.17
N LYS A 66 -8.14 14.42 1.27
CA LYS A 66 -7.87 14.31 -0.17
C LYS A 66 -6.59 15.02 -0.61
N ILE A 67 -6.23 16.15 0.02
CA ILE A 67 -5.02 16.91 -0.33
C ILE A 67 -3.78 16.10 0.08
N GLY A 68 -3.73 15.67 1.33
CA GLY A 68 -2.64 14.85 1.87
C GLY A 68 -2.43 13.57 1.08
N ARG A 69 -3.50 12.88 0.69
CA ARG A 69 -3.42 11.70 -0.18
C ARG A 69 -2.81 11.99 -1.55
N ASN A 70 -3.22 13.08 -2.19
CA ASN A 70 -2.69 13.47 -3.49
C ASN A 70 -1.20 13.84 -3.40
N LEU A 71 -0.77 14.52 -2.33
CA LEU A 71 0.64 14.86 -2.13
C LEU A 71 1.49 13.62 -1.82
N ALA A 72 0.98 12.69 -1.03
CA ALA A 72 1.63 11.41 -0.73
C ALA A 72 1.79 10.55 -1.99
N ALA A 73 0.75 10.46 -2.81
CA ALA A 73 0.79 9.71 -4.07
C ALA A 73 1.86 10.25 -5.04
N GLN A 74 2.00 11.58 -5.13
CA GLN A 74 3.01 12.23 -5.98
C GLN A 74 4.45 11.85 -5.63
N ILE A 75 4.71 11.46 -4.39
CA ILE A 75 6.05 11.05 -3.93
C ILE A 75 6.19 9.52 -3.84
N GLY A 76 5.21 8.76 -4.33
CA GLY A 76 5.23 7.30 -4.28
C GLY A 76 4.98 6.71 -2.88
N LEU A 77 4.42 7.48 -1.94
CA LEU A 77 4.10 6.97 -0.61
C LEU A 77 2.81 6.14 -0.66
N THR A 78 2.80 4.95 -0.06
CA THR A 78 1.59 4.10 -0.02
C THR A 78 0.50 4.77 0.83
N VAL A 79 -0.74 4.82 0.33
CA VAL A 79 -1.87 5.53 0.96
C VAL A 79 -3.10 4.64 1.11
N TYR A 80 -3.72 4.69 2.29
CA TYR A 80 -5.02 4.09 2.61
C TYR A 80 -6.01 5.17 3.04
N ASP A 81 -7.31 4.91 2.87
CA ASP A 81 -8.38 5.83 3.32
C ASP A 81 -8.75 5.58 4.78
N SER A 82 -8.67 4.32 5.23
CA SER A 82 -8.97 3.88 6.59
C SER A 82 -8.05 2.76 7.08
N ILE A 83 -7.91 2.64 8.41
CA ILE A 83 -7.17 1.55 9.09
C ILE A 83 -7.77 0.17 8.77
N LYS A 84 -9.06 0.11 8.43
CA LYS A 84 -9.76 -1.14 8.11
C LYS A 84 -9.49 -1.62 6.68
N ASP A 85 -8.91 -0.76 5.84
CA ASP A 85 -8.73 -1.06 4.42
C ASP A 85 -7.64 -2.11 4.23
N ARG A 86 -7.98 -3.17 3.49
CA ARG A 86 -7.02 -4.23 3.16
C ARG A 86 -6.17 -3.91 1.93
N ARG A 87 -6.53 -2.87 1.19
CA ARG A 87 -5.86 -2.47 -0.06
C ARG A 87 -5.62 -0.97 -0.04
N PRO A 88 -4.43 -0.52 -0.45
CA PRO A 88 -4.15 0.89 -0.57
C PRO A 88 -4.96 1.49 -1.72
N ILE A 89 -5.35 2.75 -1.56
CA ILE A 89 -5.94 3.53 -2.66
C ILE A 89 -4.86 4.09 -3.58
N PHE A 90 -3.62 4.14 -3.11
CA PHE A 90 -2.44 4.37 -3.92
C PHE A 90 -1.28 3.54 -3.40
N GLN A 91 -0.61 2.82 -4.29
CA GLN A 91 0.66 2.15 -4.02
C GLN A 91 1.60 2.50 -5.17
N PRO A 92 2.89 2.82 -4.90
CA PRO A 92 3.86 2.95 -5.97
C PRO A 92 3.90 1.64 -6.79
N PRO A 93 4.08 1.70 -8.12
CA PRO A 93 4.28 0.50 -8.90
C PRO A 93 5.47 -0.27 -8.33
N SER A 94 5.31 -1.59 -8.13
CA SER A 94 6.45 -2.44 -7.80
C SER A 94 7.53 -2.21 -8.85
N PRO A 95 8.81 -2.05 -8.46
CA PRO A 95 9.87 -2.00 -9.45
C PRO A 95 9.74 -3.27 -10.28
N THR A 96 9.44 -3.13 -11.58
CA THR A 96 9.49 -4.23 -12.52
C THR A 96 10.86 -4.88 -12.35
N PRO A 97 10.96 -6.20 -12.13
CA PRO A 97 12.21 -6.91 -12.33
C PRO A 97 12.76 -6.44 -13.68
N GLY A 98 14.02 -5.98 -13.68
CA GLY A 98 14.65 -5.49 -14.90
C GLY A 98 14.42 -6.48 -16.04
N ALA A 99 14.27 -5.97 -17.26
CA ALA A 99 14.16 -6.77 -18.46
C ALA A 99 15.41 -7.66 -18.64
N GLU A 100 15.44 -8.80 -17.94
CA GLU A 100 16.34 -9.93 -18.14
C GLU A 100 16.01 -11.16 -17.26
N GLU A 101 14.95 -11.14 -16.46
CA GLU A 101 14.37 -12.41 -15.96
C GLU A 101 13.44 -12.96 -17.04
N ILE A 102 14.02 -13.66 -18.02
CA ILE A 102 13.29 -14.53 -18.93
C ILE A 102 12.52 -15.50 -18.05
N ILE A 103 11.22 -15.30 -17.90
CA ILE A 103 10.35 -16.36 -17.43
C ILE A 103 10.36 -17.39 -18.57
N GLU A 104 11.15 -18.45 -18.41
CA GLU A 104 11.06 -19.63 -19.24
C GLU A 104 9.67 -20.23 -18.96
N ILE A 105 8.68 -19.81 -19.75
CA ILE A 105 7.36 -20.42 -19.74
C ILE A 105 7.57 -21.77 -20.42
N ASP A 106 7.86 -22.80 -19.64
CA ASP A 106 7.88 -24.16 -20.13
C ASP A 106 6.45 -24.48 -20.62
N MET A 107 6.26 -24.38 -21.94
CA MET A 107 5.04 -24.78 -22.63
C MET A 107 4.99 -26.32 -22.67
N THR A 108 4.89 -26.95 -21.51
CA THR A 108 4.38 -28.32 -21.45
C THR A 108 2.85 -28.25 -21.48
N PRO A 109 2.18 -28.79 -22.51
CA PRO A 109 0.73 -28.73 -22.60
C PRO A 109 0.13 -29.53 -21.45
N LYS A 110 -0.56 -28.84 -20.53
CA LYS A 110 -1.34 -29.48 -19.47
C LYS A 110 -2.47 -30.28 -20.13
N LYS A 111 -2.30 -31.60 -20.11
CA LYS A 111 -3.28 -32.61 -20.53
C LYS A 111 -4.63 -32.31 -19.87
N SER A 112 -5.68 -32.25 -20.70
CA SER A 112 -7.07 -32.05 -20.32
C SER A 112 -7.53 -33.08 -19.27
N GLU A 113 -8.03 -32.59 -18.14
CA GLU A 113 -8.89 -33.38 -17.26
C GLU A 113 -10.29 -33.47 -17.90
N PRO A 114 -10.93 -34.64 -17.98
CA PRO A 114 -12.23 -34.77 -18.61
C PRO A 114 -13.34 -34.18 -17.73
N GLU A 115 -14.21 -33.39 -18.34
CA GLU A 115 -15.44 -32.86 -17.74
C GLU A 115 -16.32 -34.00 -17.19
N PRO A 116 -16.93 -33.84 -15.99
CA PRO A 116 -17.89 -34.83 -15.50
C PRO A 116 -19.18 -34.79 -16.32
N SER A 117 -19.40 -35.86 -17.09
CA SER A 117 -20.62 -36.18 -17.83
C SER A 117 -21.88 -36.03 -16.96
N LEU A 118 -22.67 -34.98 -17.20
CA LEU A 118 -24.05 -34.90 -16.70
C LEU A 118 -24.93 -35.88 -17.49
N LYS A 119 -25.08 -37.10 -16.96
CA LYS A 119 -26.10 -38.05 -17.44
C LYS A 119 -27.49 -37.58 -16.98
N GLY A 120 -28.38 -37.34 -17.93
CA GLY A 120 -29.81 -37.59 -17.72
C GLY A 120 -30.75 -36.38 -17.80
N LEU A 121 -30.86 -35.73 -18.97
CA LEU A 121 -32.08 -35.00 -19.30
C LEU A 121 -32.50 -35.33 -20.75
N ARG A 122 -33.55 -36.15 -20.88
CA ARG A 122 -34.20 -36.44 -22.17
C ARG A 122 -35.26 -35.38 -22.41
N VAL A 123 -35.18 -34.69 -23.55
CA VAL A 123 -36.26 -33.81 -24.02
C VAL A 123 -36.92 -34.48 -25.21
N HIS A 124 -38.16 -34.95 -25.02
CA HIS A 124 -39.00 -35.47 -26.10
C HIS A 124 -39.47 -34.29 -26.97
N HIS A 125 -39.31 -34.41 -28.29
CA HIS A 125 -39.99 -33.54 -29.25
C HIS A 125 -41.31 -34.19 -29.67
N PHE A 126 -42.39 -33.41 -29.67
CA PHE A 126 -43.61 -33.65 -30.44
C PHE A 126 -43.55 -32.81 -31.71
#